data_AF-W6JYS3-F1
#
_entry.id   AF-W6JYS3-F1
#
_cell.length_a   1.000
_cell.length_b   1.000
_cell.length_c   1.000
_cell.angle_alpha   90.00
_cell.angle_beta   90.00
_cell.angle_gamma   90.00
#
_symmetry.space_group_name_H-M   'P 1'
#
loop_
_entity.id
_entity.type
_entity.pdbx_description
1 polymer ?
#
loop_
_entity_poly.entity_id
_entity_poly.type
_entity_poly.pdbx_seq_one_letter_code
_entity_poly.pdbx_strand_id
1 'polypeptide(L)'
;MSLATSHGPSALSRISGVSWDTGISNCEVCGFTLWAPITKLQVSWVGLYNDARFPGRLLLSLDDHFEHLDAVPDVQASAFFTDVRHASAVLRHALSLDPPMG
;
A
#
# COMPACT_ATOMS: atom_id res chain seq x y z
N MET A 1 -5.97 -27.78 24.77
CA MET A 1 -7.24 -27.17 24.33
C MET A 1 -6.89 -25.87 23.61
N SER A 2 -6.92 -25.88 22.28
CA SER A 2 -6.50 -24.75 21.43
C SER A 2 -7.75 -24.00 20.97
N LEU A 3 -7.88 -22.72 21.32
CA LEU A 3 -8.97 -21.87 20.84
C LEU A 3 -8.56 -21.31 19.47
N ALA A 4 -9.14 -21.88 18.41
CA ALA A 4 -9.07 -21.34 17.07
C ALA A 4 -9.94 -20.07 16.99
N THR A 5 -9.32 -18.91 16.84
CA THR A 5 -10.03 -17.65 16.57
C THR A 5 -10.45 -17.62 15.11
N SER A 6 -11.69 -18.04 14.83
CA SER A 6 -12.33 -17.90 13.53
C SER A 6 -12.52 -16.41 13.21
N HIS A 7 -11.72 -15.87 12.30
CA HIS A 7 -11.97 -14.56 11.70
C HIS A 7 -13.08 -14.73 10.66
N GLY A 8 -14.32 -14.40 11.05
CA GLY A 8 -15.43 -14.31 10.12
C GLY A 8 -15.18 -13.21 9.06
N PRO A 9 -15.75 -13.34 7.85
CA PRO A 9 -15.54 -12.37 6.79
C PRO A 9 -16.02 -10.97 7.22
N SER A 10 -15.10 -10.00 7.16
CA SER A 10 -15.38 -8.60 7.48
C SER A 10 -16.46 -8.03 6.55
N ALA A 11 -17.29 -7.14 7.07
CA ALA A 11 -18.53 -6.62 6.49
C ALA A 11 -18.39 -5.83 5.16
N LEU A 12 -17.25 -5.93 4.47
CA LEU A 12 -16.92 -5.20 3.25
C LEU A 12 -17.06 -6.04 1.97
N SER A 13 -17.57 -7.27 2.06
CA SER A 13 -17.79 -8.20 0.93
C SER A 13 -18.84 -7.75 -0.11
N ARG A 14 -19.29 -6.49 -0.14
CA ARG A 14 -20.38 -6.01 -1.03
C ARG A 14 -19.97 -5.10 -2.18
N ILE A 15 -18.68 -4.92 -2.46
CA ILE A 15 -18.23 -4.30 -3.71
C ILE A 15 -17.87 -5.43 -4.69
N SER A 16 -18.86 -5.85 -5.47
CA SER A 16 -18.92 -7.10 -6.25
C SER A 16 -18.08 -7.10 -7.54
N GLY A 17 -16.79 -6.79 -7.44
CA GLY A 17 -15.93 -6.85 -8.64
C GLY A 17 -14.43 -6.93 -8.42
N VAL A 18 -13.94 -6.79 -7.18
CA VAL A 18 -12.50 -6.89 -6.89
C VAL A 18 -12.27 -8.12 -6.03
N SER A 19 -11.72 -9.19 -6.62
CA SER A 19 -11.15 -10.30 -5.85
C SER A 19 -9.80 -9.85 -5.31
N TRP A 20 -9.67 -9.83 -3.98
CA TRP A 20 -8.47 -9.39 -3.26
C TRP A 20 -7.49 -10.54 -2.99
N ASP A 21 -7.64 -11.67 -3.68
CA ASP A 21 -7.05 -12.95 -3.28
C ASP A 21 -5.67 -13.22 -3.90
N THR A 22 -5.01 -12.24 -4.55
CA THR A 22 -3.73 -12.48 -5.22
C THR A 22 -2.64 -11.51 -4.78
N GLY A 23 -1.68 -12.03 -4.00
CA GLY A 23 -0.42 -11.37 -3.69
C GLY A 23 -0.40 -10.79 -2.28
N ILE A 24 0.08 -11.61 -1.35
CA ILE A 24 0.32 -11.23 0.04
C ILE A 24 1.20 -9.96 0.07
N SER A 25 0.61 -8.83 0.48
CA SER A 25 1.29 -7.54 0.67
C SER A 25 1.46 -7.19 2.16
N ASN A 26 1.46 -8.22 3.02
CA ASN A 26 1.76 -8.02 4.43
C ASN A 26 3.27 -8.08 4.65
N CYS A 27 3.76 -7.35 5.64
CA CYS A 27 5.13 -7.54 6.08
C CYS A 27 5.21 -8.87 6.85
N GLU A 28 6.11 -9.78 6.44
CA GLU A 28 6.29 -11.07 7.14
C GLU A 28 6.89 -10.92 8.55
N VAL A 29 7.54 -9.78 8.84
CA VAL A 29 8.18 -9.51 10.13
C VAL A 29 7.18 -8.98 11.16
N CYS A 30 6.43 -7.93 10.82
CA CYS A 30 5.53 -7.27 11.77
C CYS A 30 4.03 -7.49 11.49
N GLY A 31 3.68 -8.19 10.41
CA GLY A 31 2.29 -8.46 10.03
C GLY A 31 1.52 -7.24 9.54
N PHE A 32 2.20 -6.14 9.19
CA PHE A 32 1.57 -4.89 8.77
C PHE A 32 0.60 -5.13 7.58
N THR A 33 -0.69 -4.88 7.81
CA THR A 33 -1.76 -5.13 6.83
C THR A 33 -2.84 -4.03 6.92
N LEU A 34 -2.46 -2.77 6.69
CA LEU A 34 -3.38 -1.61 6.74
C LEU A 34 -3.80 -1.09 5.36
N TRP A 35 -3.66 -1.91 4.31
CA TRP A 35 -3.92 -1.48 2.95
C TRP A 35 -4.56 -2.56 2.07
N ALA A 36 -5.17 -2.09 0.99
CA ALA A 36 -5.55 -2.90 -0.16
C ALA A 36 -4.47 -2.72 -1.25
N PRO A 37 -3.67 -3.75 -1.57
CA PRO A 37 -2.58 -3.61 -2.54
C PRO A 37 -3.13 -3.28 -3.94
N ILE A 38 -2.43 -2.39 -4.65
CA ILE A 38 -2.72 -2.04 -6.05
C ILE A 38 -1.68 -2.68 -6.97
N THR A 39 -0.40 -2.34 -6.78
CA THR A 39 0.68 -2.85 -7.61
C THR A 39 2.03 -2.75 -6.90
N LYS A 40 3.00 -3.51 -7.40
CA LYS A 40 4.41 -3.37 -7.05
C LYS A 40 5.06 -2.28 -7.93
N LEU A 41 6.00 -1.55 -7.35
CA LEU A 41 6.88 -0.56 -7.98
C LEU A 41 8.32 -1.11 -8.04
N GLN A 42 9.34 -0.25 -7.99
CA GLN A 42 10.73 -0.70 -8.11
C GLN A 42 11.20 -1.44 -6.85
N VAL A 43 11.03 -0.81 -5.68
CA VAL A 43 11.50 -1.33 -4.37
C VAL A 43 10.40 -1.28 -3.31
N SER A 44 9.17 -1.04 -3.74
CA SER A 44 8.03 -0.82 -2.86
C SER A 44 6.74 -1.35 -3.46
N TRP A 45 5.74 -1.49 -2.61
CA TRP A 45 4.35 -1.69 -2.99
C TRP A 45 3.57 -0.40 -2.78
N VAL A 46 2.57 -0.19 -3.63
CA VAL A 46 1.56 0.85 -3.45
C VAL A 46 0.19 0.22 -3.23
N GLY A 47 -0.57 0.76 -2.28
CA GLY A 47 -1.90 0.28 -1.94
C GLY A 47 -2.79 1.40 -1.42
N LEU A 48 -4.10 1.18 -1.45
CA LEU A 48 -5.08 2.10 -0.86
C LEU A 48 -5.14 1.88 0.64
N TYR A 49 -5.12 2.97 1.40
CA TYR A 49 -5.37 2.91 2.84
C TYR A 49 -6.80 2.42 3.09
N ASN A 50 -6.95 1.35 3.87
CA ASN A 50 -8.22 0.63 4.02
C ASN A 50 -9.17 1.24 5.08
N ASP A 51 -8.93 2.49 5.50
CA ASP A 51 -9.78 3.23 6.42
C ASP A 51 -10.71 4.18 5.65
N ALA A 52 -12.02 3.93 5.75
CA ALA A 52 -13.06 4.68 5.06
C ALA A 52 -13.11 6.17 5.44
N ARG A 53 -12.54 6.58 6.58
CA ARG A 53 -12.44 7.99 6.98
C ARG A 53 -11.50 8.79 6.08
N PHE A 54 -10.71 8.10 5.27
CA PHE A 54 -9.53 8.63 4.64
C PHE A 54 -9.43 8.26 3.15
N PRO A 55 -10.48 8.48 2.34
CA PRO A 55 -10.58 7.99 0.96
C PRO A 55 -9.48 8.57 0.06
N GLY A 56 -9.02 7.78 -0.90
CA GLY A 56 -8.02 8.18 -1.88
C GLY A 56 -6.59 8.31 -1.35
N ARG A 57 -6.32 7.91 -0.10
CA ARG A 57 -4.96 7.83 0.43
C ARG A 57 -4.25 6.59 -0.09
N LEU A 58 -3.07 6.82 -0.64
CA LEU A 58 -2.12 5.77 -0.95
C LEU A 58 -1.17 5.58 0.23
N LEU A 59 -0.86 4.32 0.52
CA LEU A 59 0.29 3.93 1.31
C LEU A 59 1.34 3.37 0.36
N LEU A 60 2.60 3.67 0.64
CA LEU A 60 3.75 3.02 0.04
C LEU A 60 4.52 2.31 1.14
N SER A 61 4.94 1.07 0.89
CA SER A 61 5.76 0.30 1.82
C SER A 61 6.93 -0.27 1.06
N LEU A 62 8.14 -0.13 1.63
CA LEU A 62 9.33 -0.81 1.13
C LEU A 62 9.10 -2.33 1.11
N ASP A 63 9.69 -3.00 0.13
CA ASP A 63 9.71 -4.47 0.08
C ASP A 63 10.39 -5.06 1.33
N ASP A 64 11.48 -4.42 1.77
CA ASP A 64 12.27 -4.84 2.92
C ASP A 64 11.81 -4.14 4.20
N HIS A 65 11.80 -4.89 5.30
CA HIS A 65 11.40 -4.38 6.60
C HIS A 65 12.52 -3.59 7.28
N PHE A 66 12.23 -2.33 7.62
CA PHE A 66 13.05 -1.49 8.49
C PHE A 66 12.17 -0.80 9.51
N GLU A 67 12.56 -0.83 10.78
CA GLU A 67 11.83 -0.13 11.86
C GLU A 67 12.08 1.38 11.84
N HIS A 68 13.24 1.81 11.34
CA HIS A 68 13.66 3.20 11.33
C HIS A 68 14.16 3.62 9.95
N LEU A 69 13.82 4.85 9.55
CA LEU A 69 14.17 5.38 8.23
C LEU A 69 15.69 5.57 8.06
N ASP A 70 16.40 5.92 9.13
CA ASP A 70 17.86 6.08 9.16
C ASP A 70 18.62 4.75 9.15
N ALA A 71 17.93 3.62 9.31
CA ALA A 71 18.50 2.29 9.11
C ALA A 71 18.41 1.81 7.65
N VAL A 72 17.69 2.52 6.78
CA VAL A 72 17.55 2.15 5.37
C VAL A 72 18.82 2.52 4.61
N PRO A 73 19.45 1.60 3.85
CA PRO A 73 20.62 1.91 3.03
C PRO A 73 20.35 3.05 2.04
N ASP A 74 21.30 3.98 1.87
CA ASP A 74 21.14 5.20 1.06
C ASP A 74 20.60 4.92 -0.36
N VAL A 75 21.12 3.88 -1.01
CA VAL A 75 20.69 3.48 -2.36
C VAL A 75 19.22 3.07 -2.38
N GLN A 76 18.78 2.33 -1.35
CA GLN A 76 17.40 1.87 -1.21
C GLN A 76 16.47 3.01 -0.81
N ALA A 77 16.90 3.90 0.09
CA ALA A 77 16.14 5.09 0.46
C ALA A 77 15.92 6.01 -0.76
N SER A 78 16.96 6.23 -1.56
CA SER A 78 16.87 7.00 -2.81
C SER A 78 15.89 6.39 -3.81
N ALA A 79 15.96 5.07 -4.01
CA ALA A 79 15.01 4.34 -4.86
C ALA A 79 13.57 4.45 -4.33
N PHE A 80 13.36 4.32 -3.01
CA PHE A 80 12.06 4.45 -2.39
C PHE A 80 11.47 5.85 -2.59
N PHE A 81 12.26 6.91 -2.41
CA PHE A 81 11.78 8.27 -2.68
C PHE A 81 11.50 8.53 -4.17
N THR A 82 12.14 7.78 -5.07
CA THR A 82 11.79 7.78 -6.49
C THR A 82 10.40 7.18 -6.71
N ASP A 83 10.11 6.03 -6.09
CA ASP A 83 8.77 5.42 -6.09
C ASP A 83 7.71 6.37 -5.49
N VAL A 84 8.01 7.04 -4.37
CA VAL A 84 7.12 8.05 -3.74
C VAL A 84 6.79 9.19 -4.71
N ARG A 85 7.79 9.75 -5.40
CA ARG A 85 7.57 10.82 -6.38
C ARG A 85 6.70 10.35 -7.54
N HIS A 86 6.95 9.13 -8.03
CA HIS A 86 6.18 8.53 -9.11
C HIS A 86 4.72 8.32 -8.69
N ALA A 87 4.46 7.68 -7.55
CA ALA A 87 3.11 7.48 -7.04
C ALA A 87 2.37 8.80 -6.79
N SER A 88 3.08 9.82 -6.28
CA SER A 88 2.52 11.16 -6.09
C SER A 88 2.10 11.79 -7.42
N ALA A 89 2.93 11.71 -8.46
CA ALA A 89 2.60 12.24 -9.77
C ALA A 89 1.38 11.54 -10.38
N VAL A 90 1.33 10.21 -10.32
CA VAL A 90 0.19 9.42 -10.82
C VAL A 90 -1.09 9.78 -10.06
N LEU A 91 -1.03 9.92 -8.74
CA LEU A 91 -2.19 10.29 -7.93
C LEU A 91 -2.72 11.69 -8.30
N ARG A 92 -1.85 12.68 -8.49
CA ARG A 92 -2.27 14.02 -8.91
C ARG A 92 -2.93 13.99 -10.28
N HIS A 93 -2.36 13.25 -11.23
CA HIS A 93 -2.93 13.11 -12.56
C HIS A 93 -4.30 12.42 -12.52
N ALA A 94 -4.41 11.30 -11.80
CA ALA A 94 -5.66 10.55 -11.66
C ALA A 94 -6.79 11.36 -11.02
N LEU A 95 -6.44 12.28 -10.10
CA LEU A 95 -7.39 13.18 -9.44
C LEU A 95 -7.57 14.51 -10.16
N SER A 96 -6.99 14.70 -11.35
CA SER A 96 -7.03 15.95 -12.12
C SER A 96 -6.58 17.17 -11.29
N LEU A 97 -5.61 16.97 -10.40
CA LEU A 97 -5.00 18.03 -9.60
C LEU A 97 -3.88 18.77 -10.36
N ASP A 98 -3.36 18.15 -11.42
CA ASP A 98 -2.50 18.83 -12.36
C ASP A 98 -3.36 19.64 -13.34
N PRO A 99 -2.94 20.86 -13.74
CA PRO A 99 -3.66 21.63 -14.75
C PRO A 99 -3.75 20.85 -16.06
N PRO A 100 -4.82 21.04 -16.87
CA PRO A 100 -4.93 20.35 -18.16
C PRO A 100 -3.69 20.66 -18.99
N MET A 101 -3.01 19.61 -19.43
CA MET A 101 -1.87 19.71 -20.35
C MET A 101 -2.41 20.33 -21.65
N GLY A 102 -2.03 21.59 -21.90
CA GLY A 102 -2.31 22.30 -23.15
C GLY A 102 -1.39 21.86 -24.28
#